data_AF-A0A944GHC6-F1
#
_entry.id   AF-A0A944GHC6-F1
#
_cell.length_a   1.000
_cell.length_b   1.000
_cell.length_c   1.000
_cell.angle_alpha   90.00
_cell.angle_beta   90.00
_cell.angle_gamma   90.00
#
_symmetry.space_group_name_H-M   'P 1'
#
loop_
_entity.id
_entity.type
_entity.pdbx_description
1 polymer ?
#
loop_
_entity_poly.entity_id
_entity_poly.type
_entity_poly.pdbx_seq_one_letter_code
_entity_poly.pdbx_strand_id
1 'polypeptide(L)'
;MEENNKKLSENTANENKSEVKINMFENNLNTFSEGEQMNRDYLVHLYNEDMSFLNKEIRMTRSGYIKMYSDIENSYQNRKKETTKQLIPMAIIYVIAIAVAIFLRAISKEFFGLEDLWMFGNSRKMAAYIGGIFLGFSRVIFLSTSTILTAYVVKMIKTLKRFDRYRENALTKLEENKAECMSAGQYVAGK
;
A
#
# COMPACT_ATOMS: atom_id res chain seq x y z
N MET A 1 68.59 -27.84 -55.09
CA MET A 1 68.09 -28.83 -54.13
C MET A 1 66.70 -28.40 -53.75
N GLU A 2 65.72 -28.87 -54.52
CA GLU A 2 65.03 -30.15 -54.24
C GLU A 2 64.16 -29.98 -53.00
N GLU A 3 62.88 -29.74 -53.23
CA GLU A 3 61.84 -30.73 -53.55
C GLU A 3 61.05 -30.97 -52.26
N ASN A 4 59.79 -30.55 -52.24
CA ASN A 4 58.67 -31.34 -52.74
C ASN A 4 58.51 -32.65 -52.00
N ASN A 5 57.25 -32.84 -51.61
CA ASN A 5 56.67 -34.07 -51.09
C ASN A 5 57.05 -34.30 -49.62
N LYS A 6 56.10 -34.48 -48.71
CA LYS A 6 54.88 -35.22 -48.95
C LYS A 6 53.99 -35.05 -47.72
N LYS A 7 52.90 -34.32 -47.97
CA LYS A 7 51.54 -34.73 -47.66
C LYS A 7 51.06 -34.72 -46.20
N LEU A 8 49.80 -34.24 -46.16
CA LEU A 8 48.72 -34.59 -45.26
C LEU A 8 48.79 -33.87 -43.91
N SER A 9 47.89 -32.95 -43.58
CA SER A 9 46.56 -32.65 -44.13
C SER A 9 46.27 -31.18 -43.81
N GLU A 10 46.12 -30.27 -44.76
CA GLU A 10 44.90 -30.06 -45.57
C GLU A 10 43.59 -30.14 -44.78
N ASN A 11 42.81 -29.07 -44.96
CA ASN A 11 41.38 -28.87 -44.73
C ASN A 11 41.06 -27.97 -43.52
N THR A 12 40.53 -26.75 -43.67
CA THR A 12 39.97 -26.10 -44.86
C THR A 12 39.76 -24.60 -44.60
N ALA A 13 39.87 -23.79 -45.67
CA ALA A 13 39.10 -22.58 -46.02
C ALA A 13 38.75 -21.57 -44.90
N ASN A 14 39.27 -20.34 -44.89
CA ASN A 14 39.10 -19.24 -45.86
C ASN A 14 37.63 -18.78 -46.03
N GLU A 15 37.48 -17.44 -46.00
CA GLU A 15 36.34 -16.65 -46.52
C GLU A 15 35.02 -16.65 -45.74
N ASN A 16 34.21 -15.60 -45.69
CA ASN A 16 34.29 -14.15 -45.82
C ASN A 16 32.87 -13.67 -45.45
N LYS A 17 32.75 -12.45 -44.91
CA LYS A 17 31.60 -11.52 -45.06
C LYS A 17 30.21 -12.10 -45.40
N SER A 18 29.23 -11.83 -44.54
CA SER A 18 28.19 -10.80 -44.80
C SER A 18 27.00 -10.99 -43.87
N GLU A 19 26.53 -9.87 -43.31
CA GLU A 19 25.24 -9.76 -42.64
C GLU A 19 24.12 -10.13 -43.62
N VAL A 20 23.55 -11.31 -43.44
CA VAL A 20 22.24 -11.66 -44.00
C VAL A 20 21.29 -11.75 -42.81
N LYS A 21 20.34 -10.82 -42.77
CA LYS A 21 19.15 -10.89 -41.90
C LYS A 21 18.51 -12.28 -42.07
N ILE A 22 18.65 -13.13 -41.06
CA ILE A 22 17.87 -14.37 -41.00
C ILE A 22 16.49 -13.98 -40.47
N ASN A 23 15.55 -13.77 -41.39
CA ASN A 23 14.12 -13.78 -41.11
C ASN A 23 13.75 -15.16 -40.53
N MET A 24 13.70 -15.30 -39.20
CA MET A 24 13.38 -16.57 -38.54
C MET A 24 11.91 -17.02 -38.68
N PHE A 25 11.12 -16.36 -39.53
CA PHE A 25 9.70 -16.64 -39.75
C PHE A 25 9.31 -16.69 -41.23
N GLU A 26 10.23 -17.07 -42.11
CA GLU A 26 9.86 -17.45 -43.48
C GLU A 26 9.64 -18.96 -43.58
N ASN A 27 8.35 -19.28 -43.60
CA ASN A 27 7.69 -20.51 -44.01
C ASN A 27 8.51 -21.56 -44.77
N ASN A 28 8.57 -22.76 -44.18
CA ASN A 28 8.30 -23.98 -44.93
C ASN A 28 7.72 -25.05 -43.99
N LEU A 29 6.41 -25.28 -44.06
CA LEU A 29 5.68 -26.22 -43.18
C LEU A 29 5.96 -27.71 -43.52
N ASN A 30 6.56 -27.98 -44.68
CA ASN A 30 6.67 -29.33 -45.26
C ASN A 30 8.09 -29.92 -45.23
N THR A 31 9.01 -29.35 -44.45
CA THR A 31 10.42 -29.82 -44.43
C THR A 31 10.81 -30.56 -43.14
N PHE A 32 9.87 -30.73 -42.22
CA PHE A 32 10.16 -31.46 -40.98
C PHE A 32 10.00 -32.96 -41.20
N SER A 33 11.02 -33.70 -40.81
CA SER A 33 10.97 -35.16 -40.78
C SER A 33 9.90 -35.64 -39.78
N GLU A 34 9.26 -36.79 -40.01
CA GLU A 34 8.17 -37.32 -39.14
C GLU A 34 8.53 -37.32 -37.64
N GLY A 35 9.81 -37.56 -37.32
CA GLY A 35 10.31 -37.50 -35.94
C GLY A 35 10.33 -36.09 -35.33
N GLU A 36 10.53 -35.04 -36.13
CA GLU A 36 10.51 -33.65 -35.67
C GLU A 36 9.08 -33.11 -35.52
N GLN A 37 8.14 -33.58 -36.35
CA GLN A 37 6.72 -33.28 -36.17
C GLN A 37 6.17 -33.94 -34.90
N MET A 38 6.52 -35.21 -34.65
CA MET A 38 6.18 -35.90 -33.40
C MET A 38 6.75 -35.18 -32.17
N ASN A 39 7.99 -34.69 -32.23
CA ASN A 39 8.60 -33.98 -31.11
C ASN A 39 7.94 -32.61 -30.88
N ARG A 40 7.48 -31.94 -31.94
CA ARG A 40 6.73 -30.68 -31.84
C ARG A 40 5.32 -30.88 -31.29
N ASP A 41 4.60 -31.89 -31.77
CA ASP A 41 3.27 -32.23 -31.23
C ASP A 41 3.38 -32.70 -29.78
N TYR A 42 4.43 -33.44 -29.42
CA TYR A 42 4.71 -33.84 -28.05
C TYR A 42 5.04 -32.64 -27.15
N LEU A 43 5.85 -31.69 -27.63
CA LEU A 43 6.10 -30.43 -26.93
C LEU A 43 4.84 -29.57 -26.82
N VAL A 44 4.01 -29.51 -27.87
CA VAL A 44 2.71 -28.81 -27.83
C VAL A 44 1.75 -29.49 -26.86
N HIS A 45 1.73 -30.82 -26.77
CA HIS A 45 0.91 -31.57 -25.81
C HIS A 45 1.39 -31.34 -24.37
N LEU A 46 2.70 -31.45 -24.11
CA LEU A 46 3.30 -31.20 -22.80
C LEU A 46 3.08 -29.76 -22.33
N TYR A 47 3.32 -28.78 -23.20
CA TYR A 47 3.18 -27.38 -22.82
C TYR A 47 1.73 -26.87 -22.88
N ASN A 48 0.83 -27.41 -23.70
CA ASN A 48 -0.58 -26.97 -23.66
C ASN A 48 -1.39 -27.62 -22.52
N GLU A 49 -1.12 -28.87 -22.15
CA GLU A 49 -1.85 -29.52 -21.05
C GLU A 49 -1.49 -28.92 -19.69
N ASP A 50 -0.21 -28.66 -19.45
CA ASP A 50 0.27 -28.10 -18.17
C ASP A 50 0.13 -26.58 -18.07
N MET A 51 0.00 -25.86 -19.19
CA MET A 51 -0.35 -24.44 -19.15
C MET A 51 -1.80 -24.21 -18.75
N SER A 52 -2.69 -25.22 -18.75
CA SER A 52 -4.08 -25.02 -18.32
C SER A 52 -4.20 -24.58 -16.85
N PHE A 53 -3.27 -25.01 -15.99
CA PHE A 53 -3.16 -24.63 -14.58
C PHE A 53 -2.59 -23.21 -14.42
N LEU A 54 -1.50 -22.86 -15.11
CA LEU A 54 -0.92 -21.51 -15.14
C LEU A 54 -1.87 -20.48 -15.77
N ASN A 55 -2.57 -20.89 -16.83
CA ASN A 55 -3.58 -20.09 -17.52
C ASN A 55 -4.86 -19.98 -16.67
N LYS A 56 -5.04 -20.80 -15.62
CA LYS A 56 -6.09 -20.63 -14.60
C LYS A 56 -5.75 -19.53 -13.59
N GLU A 57 -4.46 -19.29 -13.33
CA GLU A 57 -3.98 -18.15 -12.54
C GLU A 57 -4.01 -16.84 -13.34
N ILE A 58 -3.84 -16.88 -14.67
CA ILE A 58 -3.90 -15.69 -15.54
C ILE A 58 -5.36 -15.32 -15.91
N ARG A 59 -6.29 -16.27 -15.93
CA ARG A 59 -7.71 -16.00 -16.25
C ARG A 59 -8.45 -15.38 -15.07
N MET A 60 -8.64 -14.07 -15.13
CA MET A 60 -9.58 -13.35 -14.24
C MET A 60 -11.03 -13.80 -14.55
N THR A 61 -11.62 -14.61 -13.68
CA THR A 61 -13.06 -14.96 -13.76
C THR A 61 -13.92 -13.85 -13.19
N ARG A 62 -15.18 -13.72 -13.66
CA ARG A 62 -16.14 -12.73 -13.12
C ARG A 62 -16.31 -12.85 -11.60
N SER A 63 -16.35 -14.07 -11.06
CA SER A 63 -16.44 -14.32 -9.62
C SER A 63 -15.16 -13.95 -8.87
N GLY A 64 -13.98 -14.19 -9.46
CA GLY A 64 -12.70 -13.74 -8.93
C GLY A 64 -12.59 -12.21 -8.84
N TYR A 65 -13.01 -11.50 -9.90
CA TYR A 65 -13.06 -10.04 -9.93
C TYR A 65 -13.98 -9.47 -8.83
N ILE A 66 -15.20 -10.00 -8.71
CA ILE A 66 -16.17 -9.54 -7.70
C ILE A 66 -15.62 -9.80 -6.28
N LYS A 67 -14.99 -10.95 -6.06
CA LYS A 67 -14.36 -11.27 -4.77
C LYS A 67 -13.23 -10.30 -4.44
N MET A 68 -12.30 -10.05 -5.37
CA MET A 68 -11.21 -9.10 -5.15
C MET A 68 -11.71 -7.67 -4.91
N TYR A 69 -12.72 -7.22 -5.67
CA TYR A 69 -13.36 -5.92 -5.45
C TYR A 69 -13.98 -5.84 -4.04
N SER A 70 -14.73 -6.87 -3.64
CA SER A 70 -15.34 -6.97 -2.31
C SER A 70 -14.29 -6.97 -1.20
N ASP A 71 -13.18 -7.70 -1.38
CA ASP A 71 -12.09 -7.77 -0.41
C ASP A 71 -11.39 -6.40 -0.25
N ILE A 72 -11.17 -5.66 -1.34
CA ILE A 72 -10.63 -4.29 -1.31
C ILE A 72 -11.57 -3.34 -0.56
N GLU A 73 -12.87 -3.38 -0.87
CA GLU A 73 -13.86 -2.53 -0.22
C GLU A 73 -14.02 -2.87 1.26
N ASN A 74 -14.12 -4.16 1.60
CA ASN A 74 -14.23 -4.62 2.98
C ASN A 74 -12.99 -4.25 3.80
N SER A 75 -11.78 -4.36 3.22
CA SER A 75 -10.55 -3.92 3.88
C SER A 75 -10.57 -2.41 4.15
N TYR A 76 -11.01 -1.61 3.17
CA TYR A 76 -11.15 -0.17 3.32
C TYR A 76 -12.17 0.20 4.43
N GLN A 77 -13.36 -0.40 4.40
CA GLN A 77 -14.40 -0.15 5.40
C GLN A 77 -13.96 -0.57 6.81
N ASN A 78 -13.27 -1.72 6.94
CA ASN A 78 -12.72 -2.17 8.22
C ASN A 78 -11.66 -1.21 8.75
N ARG A 79 -10.67 -0.81 7.93
CA ARG A 79 -9.63 0.15 8.34
C ARG A 79 -10.22 1.52 8.71
N LYS A 80 -11.23 1.98 7.97
CA LYS A 80 -11.96 3.22 8.28
C LYS A 80 -12.70 3.10 9.60
N LYS A 81 -13.41 2.00 9.82
CA LYS A 81 -14.14 1.72 11.07
C LYS A 81 -13.20 1.63 12.27
N GLU A 82 -12.07 0.93 12.13
CA GLU A 82 -11.05 0.83 13.18
C GLU A 82 -10.44 2.20 13.53
N THR A 83 -10.07 2.98 12.51
CA THR A 83 -9.53 4.34 12.71
C THR A 83 -10.56 5.27 13.36
N THR A 84 -11.84 5.13 12.99
CA THR A 84 -12.93 5.92 13.59
C THR A 84 -13.20 5.49 15.03
N LYS A 85 -13.13 4.20 15.35
CA LYS A 85 -13.28 3.69 16.73
C LYS A 85 -12.23 4.26 17.67
N GLN A 86 -11.02 4.55 17.19
CA GLN A 86 -9.96 5.18 17.99
C GLN A 86 -10.29 6.63 18.41
N LEU A 87 -11.25 7.30 17.76
CA LEU A 87 -11.70 8.63 18.18
C LEU A 87 -12.46 8.60 19.51
N ILE A 88 -13.17 7.51 19.79
CA ILE A 88 -14.01 7.40 20.98
C ILE A 88 -13.18 7.52 22.28
N PRO A 89 -12.13 6.71 22.51
CA PRO A 89 -11.32 6.85 23.72
C PRO A 89 -10.60 8.20 23.76
N MET A 90 -10.18 8.73 22.60
CA MET A 90 -9.52 10.04 22.53
C MET A 90 -10.45 11.18 22.95
N ALA A 91 -11.70 11.17 22.50
CA ALA A 91 -12.71 12.14 22.89
C ALA A 91 -13.02 12.06 24.40
N ILE A 92 -13.10 10.86 24.95
CA ILE A 92 -13.31 10.65 26.40
C ILE A 92 -12.14 11.25 27.20
N ILE A 93 -10.89 10.95 26.82
CA ILE A 93 -9.69 11.51 27.48
C ILE A 93 -9.69 13.04 27.39
N TYR A 94 -10.06 13.60 26.24
CA TYR A 94 -10.13 15.04 26.05
C TYR A 94 -11.18 15.70 26.97
N VAL A 95 -12.37 15.12 27.09
CA VAL A 95 -13.42 15.61 28.00
C VAL A 95 -12.96 15.56 29.45
N ILE A 96 -12.32 14.47 29.88
CA ILE A 96 -11.77 14.33 31.22
C ILE A 96 -10.71 15.41 31.48
N ALA A 97 -9.80 15.62 30.53
CA ALA A 97 -8.72 16.59 30.70
C ALA A 97 -9.23 18.04 30.77
N ILE A 98 -10.27 18.38 29.98
CA ILE A 98 -10.94 19.68 30.11
C ILE A 98 -11.63 19.82 31.46
N ALA A 99 -12.35 18.79 31.92
CA ALA A 99 -13.03 18.82 33.21
C ALA A 99 -12.03 19.09 34.34
N VAL A 100 -10.86 18.43 34.30
CA VAL A 100 -9.75 18.69 35.24
C VAL A 100 -9.24 20.12 35.12
N ALA A 101 -9.03 20.65 33.91
CA ALA A 101 -8.58 22.02 33.72
C ALA A 101 -9.58 23.05 34.28
N ILE A 102 -10.88 22.82 34.08
CA ILE A 102 -11.96 23.67 34.63
C ILE A 102 -11.97 23.59 36.16
N PHE A 103 -11.85 22.39 36.72
CA PHE A 103 -11.81 22.17 38.16
C PHE A 103 -10.63 22.89 38.82
N LEU A 104 -9.42 22.77 38.27
CA LEU A 104 -8.23 23.49 38.74
C LEU A 104 -8.41 25.01 38.65
N ARG A 105 -9.09 25.49 37.62
CA ARG A 105 -9.42 26.91 37.48
C ARG A 105 -10.43 27.38 38.54
N ALA A 106 -11.40 26.54 38.89
CA ALA A 106 -12.35 26.84 39.96
C ALA A 106 -11.63 26.92 41.31
N ILE A 107 -10.78 25.94 41.63
CA ILE A 107 -9.93 25.98 42.84
C ILE A 107 -9.08 27.25 42.86
N SER A 108 -8.41 27.57 41.75
CA SER A 108 -7.60 28.79 41.63
C SER A 108 -8.41 30.06 41.98
N LYS A 109 -9.64 30.17 41.49
CA LYS A 109 -10.53 31.31 41.81
C LYS A 109 -10.86 31.41 43.28
N GLU A 110 -11.13 30.29 43.95
CA GLU A 110 -11.38 30.26 45.40
C GLU A 110 -10.16 30.76 46.18
N PHE A 111 -8.95 30.35 45.80
CA PHE A 111 -7.71 30.82 46.42
C PHE A 111 -7.44 32.31 46.17
N PHE A 112 -7.75 32.83 44.98
CA PHE A 112 -7.69 34.28 44.73
C PHE A 112 -8.77 35.06 45.50
N GLY A 113 -9.97 34.50 45.67
CA GLY A 113 -10.99 35.11 46.53
C GLY A 113 -10.59 35.14 48.02
N LEU A 114 -9.84 34.13 48.48
CA LEU A 114 -9.22 34.14 49.80
C LEU A 114 -8.07 35.15 49.90
N GLU A 115 -7.33 35.42 48.82
CA GLU A 115 -6.34 36.49 48.79
C GLU A 115 -6.97 37.86 49.05
N ASP A 116 -8.11 38.15 48.40
CA ASP A 116 -8.82 39.43 48.52
C ASP A 116 -9.38 39.67 49.94
N LEU A 117 -9.67 38.61 50.70
CA LEU A 117 -10.13 38.68 52.09
C LEU A 117 -9.01 39.03 53.08
N TRP A 118 -7.74 38.74 52.76
CA TRP A 118 -6.61 38.93 53.67
C TRP A 118 -5.83 40.17 53.27
N MET A 119 -5.99 41.28 53.99
CA MET A 119 -5.34 42.55 53.63
C MET A 119 -3.79 42.49 53.68
N PHE A 120 -3.18 41.74 54.61
CA PHE A 120 -1.71 41.62 54.73
C PHE A 120 -1.27 40.27 55.34
N GLY A 121 0.00 39.88 55.14
CA GLY A 121 0.65 38.75 55.84
C GLY A 121 1.11 37.58 54.96
N ASN A 122 1.74 36.57 55.58
CA ASN A 122 2.23 35.35 54.90
C ASN A 122 1.09 34.54 54.26
N SER A 123 -0.10 34.53 54.85
CA SER A 123 -1.26 33.79 54.34
C SER A 123 -1.77 34.33 53.00
N ARG A 124 -1.73 35.65 52.78
CA ARG A 124 -2.06 36.27 51.48
C ARG A 124 -1.08 35.83 50.39
N LYS A 125 0.23 35.88 50.68
CA LYS A 125 1.28 35.42 49.76
C LYS A 125 1.12 33.93 49.43
N MET A 126 0.77 33.12 50.41
CA MET A 126 0.56 31.68 50.24
C MET A 126 -0.69 31.38 49.39
N ALA A 127 -1.81 32.09 49.61
CA ALA A 127 -3.01 31.96 48.81
C ALA A 127 -2.79 32.36 47.34
N ALA A 128 -2.10 33.49 47.10
CA ALA A 128 -1.74 33.95 45.75
C ALA A 128 -0.81 32.94 45.02
N TYR A 129 0.17 32.38 45.74
CA TYR A 129 1.10 31.40 45.19
C TYR A 129 0.37 30.10 44.79
N ILE A 130 -0.47 29.56 45.69
CA ILE A 130 -1.24 28.34 45.44
C ILE A 130 -2.27 28.58 44.31
N GLY A 131 -2.99 29.70 44.34
CA GLY A 131 -3.94 30.09 43.29
C GLY A 131 -3.27 30.24 41.93
N GLY A 132 -2.07 30.83 41.89
CA GLY A 132 -1.24 30.97 40.68
C GLY A 132 -0.76 29.62 40.13
N ILE A 133 -0.36 28.69 40.98
CA ILE A 133 0.03 27.33 40.59
C ILE A 133 -1.14 26.60 39.91
N PHE A 134 -2.32 26.61 40.53
CA PHE A 134 -3.50 25.96 39.97
C PHE A 134 -3.94 26.59 38.64
N LEU A 135 -3.82 27.91 38.51
CA LEU A 135 -4.08 28.60 37.25
C LEU A 135 -3.07 28.21 36.16
N GLY A 136 -1.79 28.12 36.53
CA GLY A 136 -0.72 27.68 35.63
C GLY A 136 -0.96 26.28 35.09
N PHE A 137 -1.23 25.31 35.98
CA PHE A 137 -1.55 23.95 35.57
C PHE A 137 -2.81 23.87 34.72
N SER A 138 -3.88 24.58 35.08
CA SER A 138 -5.11 24.65 34.28
C SER A 138 -4.83 25.11 32.85
N ARG A 139 -4.03 26.19 32.67
CA ARG A 139 -3.66 26.71 31.36
C ARG A 139 -2.81 25.72 30.56
N VAL A 140 -1.81 25.11 31.20
CA VAL A 140 -0.92 24.14 30.54
C VAL A 140 -1.72 22.91 30.08
N ILE A 141 -2.60 22.38 30.92
CA ILE A 141 -3.47 21.25 30.57
C ILE A 141 -4.38 21.63 29.40
N PHE A 142 -5.02 22.79 29.45
CA PHE A 142 -5.90 23.25 28.37
C PHE A 142 -5.16 23.41 27.02
N LEU A 143 -4.00 24.09 27.04
CA LEU A 143 -3.21 24.33 25.82
C LEU A 143 -2.65 23.03 25.24
N SER A 144 -2.07 22.18 26.09
CA SER A 144 -1.50 20.90 25.65
C SER A 144 -2.57 19.96 25.09
N THR A 145 -3.70 19.80 25.79
CA THR A 145 -4.80 18.93 25.34
C THR A 145 -5.44 19.42 24.05
N SER A 146 -5.64 20.73 23.89
CA SER A 146 -6.14 21.32 22.65
C SER A 146 -5.18 21.06 21.48
N THR A 147 -3.87 21.29 21.69
CA THR A 147 -2.84 21.06 20.67
C THR A 147 -2.78 19.58 20.27
N ILE A 148 -2.82 18.66 21.24
CA ILE A 148 -2.83 17.21 21.00
C ILE A 148 -4.07 16.81 20.19
N LEU A 149 -5.25 17.34 20.54
CA LEU A 149 -6.48 17.05 19.82
C LEU A 149 -6.38 17.52 18.36
N THR A 150 -5.94 18.76 18.12
CA THR A 150 -5.81 19.30 16.76
C THR A 150 -4.83 18.47 15.94
N ALA A 151 -3.66 18.13 16.49
CA ALA A 151 -2.67 17.30 15.83
C ALA A 151 -3.22 15.91 15.50
N TYR A 152 -3.97 15.31 16.43
CA TYR A 152 -4.61 14.01 16.25
C TYR A 152 -5.64 14.04 15.12
N VAL A 153 -6.54 15.04 15.12
CA VAL A 153 -7.55 15.22 14.07
C VAL A 153 -6.90 15.40 12.69
N VAL A 154 -5.87 16.25 12.59
CA VAL A 154 -5.13 16.45 11.34
C VAL A 154 -4.48 15.14 10.86
N LYS A 155 -3.85 14.38 11.76
CA LYS A 155 -3.27 13.07 11.44
C LYS A 155 -4.34 12.09 10.95
N MET A 156 -5.50 12.07 11.59
CA MET A 156 -6.61 11.18 11.25
C MET A 156 -7.17 11.50 9.85
N ILE A 157 -7.40 12.79 9.55
CA ILE A 157 -7.80 13.23 8.20
C ILE A 157 -6.77 12.83 7.15
N LYS A 158 -5.47 13.03 7.41
CA LYS A 158 -4.39 12.62 6.49
C LYS A 158 -4.36 11.11 6.27
N THR A 159 -4.67 10.32 7.30
CA THR A 159 -4.72 8.86 7.21
C THR A 159 -5.95 8.39 6.42
N LEU A 160 -7.13 8.98 6.64
CA LEU A 160 -8.32 8.70 5.82
C LEU A 160 -8.07 9.01 4.34
N LYS A 161 -7.51 10.18 4.02
CA LYS A 161 -7.13 10.53 2.64
C LYS A 161 -6.11 9.57 2.01
N ARG A 162 -5.28 8.91 2.82
CA ARG A 162 -4.34 7.88 2.33
C ARG A 162 -5.06 6.57 2.05
N PHE A 163 -6.04 6.19 2.87
CA PHE A 163 -6.88 5.03 2.61
C PHE A 163 -7.75 5.20 1.36
N ASP A 164 -8.31 6.40 1.16
CA ASP A 164 -9.07 6.72 -0.06
C ASP A 164 -8.21 6.53 -1.31
N ARG A 165 -7.00 7.09 -1.32
CA ARG A 165 -6.03 6.92 -2.43
C ARG A 165 -5.58 5.48 -2.61
N TYR A 166 -5.39 4.73 -1.53
CA TYR A 166 -5.02 3.32 -1.61
C TYR A 166 -6.14 2.48 -2.25
N ARG A 167 -7.40 2.74 -1.85
CA ARG A 167 -8.58 2.11 -2.44
C ARG A 167 -8.67 2.44 -3.92
N GLU A 168 -8.57 3.71 -4.28
CA GLU A 168 -8.62 4.16 -5.68
C GLU A 168 -7.54 3.46 -6.52
N ASN A 169 -6.27 3.52 -6.10
CA ASN A 169 -5.18 2.84 -6.80
C ASN A 169 -5.38 1.32 -6.92
N ALA A 170 -5.90 0.67 -5.87
CA ALA A 170 -6.16 -0.77 -5.90
C ALA A 170 -7.30 -1.12 -6.88
N LEU A 171 -8.34 -0.29 -6.94
CA LEU A 171 -9.44 -0.44 -7.88
C LEU A 171 -8.98 -0.17 -9.32
N THR A 172 -8.19 0.87 -9.57
CA THR A 172 -7.64 1.16 -10.91
C THR A 172 -6.77 0.01 -11.41
N LYS A 173 -5.89 -0.55 -10.57
CA LYS A 173 -5.09 -1.73 -10.94
C LYS A 173 -5.94 -2.97 -11.20
N LEU A 174 -7.03 -3.15 -10.44
CA LEU A 174 -7.98 -4.23 -10.67
C LEU A 174 -8.68 -4.08 -12.03
N GLU A 175 -9.05 -2.86 -12.39
CA GLU A 175 -9.67 -2.53 -13.68
C GLU A 175 -8.69 -2.68 -14.85
N GLU A 176 -7.45 -2.24 -14.71
CA GLU A 176 -6.36 -2.44 -15.68
C GLU A 176 -6.13 -3.93 -15.92
N ASN A 177 -6.00 -4.73 -14.86
CA ASN A 177 -5.79 -6.17 -14.97
C ASN A 177 -7.00 -6.88 -15.63
N LYS A 178 -8.22 -6.43 -15.32
CA LYS A 178 -9.43 -6.92 -15.99
C LYS A 178 -9.41 -6.57 -17.48
N ALA A 179 -9.01 -5.37 -17.86
CA ALA A 179 -8.90 -4.94 -19.26
C ALA A 179 -7.84 -5.75 -20.01
N GLU A 180 -6.69 -6.00 -19.38
CA GLU A 180 -5.62 -6.85 -19.92
C GLU A 180 -6.12 -8.28 -20.14
N CYS A 181 -6.77 -8.89 -19.15
CA CYS A 181 -7.39 -10.22 -19.27
C CYS A 181 -8.49 -10.29 -20.33
N MET A 182 -9.27 -9.22 -20.52
CA MET A 182 -10.27 -9.14 -21.61
C MET A 182 -9.61 -9.05 -22.98
N SER A 183 -8.53 -8.26 -23.11
CA SER A 183 -7.77 -8.12 -24.36
C SER A 183 -7.05 -9.41 -24.77
N ALA A 184 -6.61 -10.21 -23.80
CA ALA A 184 -5.96 -11.50 -24.01
C ALA A 184 -6.94 -12.66 -24.24
N GLY A 185 -8.26 -12.41 -24.25
CA GLY A 185 -9.29 -13.46 -24.38
C GLY A 185 -9.36 -14.41 -23.17
N GLN A 186 -8.72 -14.05 -22.06
CA GLN A 186 -8.62 -14.83 -20.82
C GLN A 186 -9.69 -14.44 -19.79
N TYR A 187 -10.51 -13.44 -20.07
CA TYR A 187 -11.64 -13.09 -19.22
C TYR A 187 -12.85 -13.99 -19.49
N VAL A 188 -13.17 -14.86 -18.53
CA VAL A 188 -14.37 -15.71 -18.60
C VAL A 188 -15.56 -14.94 -18.02
N ALA A 189 -16.38 -14.37 -18.91
CA ALA A 189 -17.63 -13.67 -18.59
C ALA A 189 -18.80 -14.63 -18.29
N GLY A 190 -18.61 -15.94 -18.50
CA GLY A 190 -19.62 -16.99 -18.33
C GLY A 190 -20.10 -17.17 -16.89
N LYS A 191 -21.37 -17.59 -16.77
CA LYS A 191 -22.17 -17.71 -15.54
C LYS A 191 -21.55 -18.55 -14.43
#